data_AF-A0A5S9QX98-F1
#
_entry.id   AF-A0A5S9QX98-F1
#
_cell.length_a   1.000
_cell.length_b   1.000
_cell.length_c   1.000
_cell.angle_alpha   90.00
_cell.angle_beta   90.00
_cell.angle_gamma   90.00
#
_symmetry.space_group_name_H-M   'P 1'
#
loop_
_entity.id
_entity.type
_entity.pdbx_description
1 polymer ?
#
loop_
_entity_poly.entity_id
_entity_poly.type
_entity_poly.pdbx_seq_one_letter_code
_entity_poly.pdbx_strand_id
1 'polypeptide(L)'
;MMLGVDIFVRNNIYASPFNSLKVGGSFLKKYGGFMRVPLFFVLLFLSSISWSDCDGTSCTGVKVNRLFVTTTGNLSIGTSGSEKNLDCDAGKSGYIKLERDAPNFNQIYSLLLAAHTSEKTLWVRTYDGDGPCKILYVVSDL
;
A
#
# COMPACT_ATOMS: atom_id res chain seq x y z
N MET A 1 20.25 25.02 -9.22
CA MET A 1 19.09 24.59 -10.04
C MET A 1 17.98 24.25 -9.07
N MET A 2 17.23 25.27 -8.64
CA MET A 2 15.93 25.69 -9.19
C MET A 2 14.77 24.80 -8.74
N LEU A 3 13.90 25.45 -7.97
CA LEU A 3 12.60 25.07 -7.44
C LEU A 3 11.63 24.56 -8.51
N GLY A 4 10.70 23.72 -8.09
CA GLY A 4 9.47 23.40 -8.81
C GLY A 4 8.38 23.00 -7.82
N VAL A 5 7.67 24.00 -7.31
CA VAL A 5 6.44 23.87 -6.51
C VAL A 5 5.30 23.76 -7.51
N ASP A 6 4.43 22.76 -7.37
CA ASP A 6 3.06 22.90 -7.86
C ASP A 6 2.06 22.32 -6.84
N ILE A 7 1.18 23.22 -6.44
CA ILE A 7 0.09 23.08 -5.49
C ILE A 7 -1.15 22.74 -6.32
N PHE A 8 -1.79 21.59 -6.08
CA PHE A 8 -3.18 21.40 -6.48
C PHE A 8 -4.04 21.11 -5.26
N VAL A 9 -4.74 22.16 -4.84
CA VAL A 9 -5.77 22.16 -3.80
C VAL A 9 -6.97 21.37 -4.30
N ARG A 10 -7.39 20.33 -3.58
CA ARG A 10 -8.81 19.96 -3.51
C ARG A 10 -9.20 19.64 -2.07
N ASN A 11 -9.94 20.60 -1.50
CA ASN A 11 -10.91 20.38 -0.44
C ASN A 11 -11.77 19.16 -0.80
N ASN A 12 -11.91 18.20 0.11
CA ASN A 12 -13.26 17.74 0.39
C ASN A 12 -13.41 17.19 1.81
N ILE A 13 -14.44 17.73 2.45
CA ILE A 13 -14.96 17.47 3.77
C ILE A 13 -15.90 16.27 3.63
N TYR A 14 -15.67 15.15 4.33
CA TYR A 14 -16.79 14.31 4.81
C TYR A 14 -16.43 13.63 6.13
N ALA A 15 -17.29 13.92 7.10
CA ALA A 15 -17.27 13.46 8.48
C ALA A 15 -17.75 12.01 8.61
N SER A 16 -17.30 11.32 9.66
CA SER A 16 -18.05 10.35 10.49
C SER A 16 -17.09 9.76 11.57
N PRO A 17 -17.58 9.10 12.64
CA PRO A 17 -17.73 9.76 13.94
C PRO A 17 -17.06 8.98 15.10
N PHE A 18 -16.94 9.67 16.24
CA PHE A 18 -16.98 9.13 17.61
C PHE A 18 -16.30 7.77 17.90
N ASN A 19 -15.16 7.81 18.59
CA ASN A 19 -15.12 7.10 19.87
C ASN A 19 -14.26 7.80 20.93
N SER A 20 -14.84 7.88 22.12
CA SER A 20 -14.34 8.60 23.29
C SER A 20 -13.11 7.94 23.89
N LEU A 21 -12.02 8.69 24.00
CA LEU A 21 -10.94 8.41 24.95
C LEU A 21 -10.91 9.53 25.99
N LYS A 22 -11.58 9.27 27.12
CA LYS A 22 -11.35 9.99 28.38
C LYS A 22 -9.90 9.71 28.81
N VAL A 23 -9.02 10.68 28.61
CA VAL A 23 -7.73 10.72 29.30
C VAL A 23 -7.80 11.87 30.29
N GLY A 24 -8.09 11.51 31.55
CA GLY A 24 -7.84 12.38 32.69
C GLY A 24 -6.34 12.58 32.85
N GLY A 25 -5.93 13.84 32.97
CA GLY A 25 -4.52 14.23 33.04
C GLY A 25 -4.37 15.68 33.43
N SER A 26 -4.79 16.01 34.65
CA SER A 26 -4.40 17.23 35.34
C SER A 26 -2.88 17.26 35.50
N PHE A 27 -2.15 18.07 34.72
CA PHE A 27 -0.90 18.72 35.15
C PHE A 27 -0.40 19.72 34.09
N LEU A 28 -1.10 20.86 33.95
CA LEU A 28 -0.54 22.03 33.27
C LEU A 28 0.53 22.66 34.18
N LYS A 29 1.74 22.08 34.16
CA LYS A 29 2.92 22.68 34.76
C LYS A 29 3.40 23.78 33.81
N LYS A 30 3.00 25.00 34.17
CA LYS A 30 3.55 26.31 33.82
C LYS A 30 5.04 26.24 33.43
N TYR A 31 5.33 26.25 32.13
CA TYR A 31 6.66 26.61 31.61
C TYR A 31 6.54 27.95 30.89
N GLY A 32 6.72 29.01 31.68
CA GLY A 32 7.09 30.32 31.18
C GLY A 32 8.55 30.27 30.75
N GLY A 33 8.77 30.13 29.45
CA GLY A 33 10.09 30.14 28.84
C GLY A 33 9.87 30.40 27.36
N PHE A 34 10.26 31.59 26.91
CA PHE A 34 10.20 32.07 25.53
C PHE A 34 11.16 31.22 24.67
N MET A 35 10.80 29.97 24.42
CA MET A 35 11.58 29.03 23.65
C MET A 35 11.33 29.32 22.18
N ARG A 36 12.27 30.04 21.56
CA ARG A 36 12.38 30.20 20.10
C ARG A 36 12.61 28.81 19.49
N VAL A 37 11.55 28.01 19.40
CA VAL A 37 11.57 26.73 18.68
C VAL A 37 11.81 27.11 17.22
N PRO A 38 12.95 26.75 16.64
CA PRO A 38 13.28 27.18 15.29
C PRO A 38 12.27 26.54 14.34
N LEU A 39 11.66 27.37 13.50
CA LEU A 39 10.69 27.01 12.44
C LEU A 39 11.15 25.83 11.58
N PHE A 40 12.46 25.55 11.55
CA PHE A 40 13.08 24.40 10.89
C PHE A 40 12.65 23.02 11.42
N PHE A 41 12.28 22.88 12.70
CA PHE A 41 11.96 21.57 13.29
C PHE A 41 10.57 21.04 12.90
N VAL A 42 9.67 21.92 12.43
CA VAL A 42 8.29 21.56 12.03
C VAL A 42 8.22 20.97 10.62
N LEU A 43 9.17 21.30 9.73
CA LEU A 43 9.20 20.85 8.34
C LEU A 43 9.66 19.40 8.13
N LEU A 44 10.27 18.77 9.14
CA LEU A 44 10.80 17.40 9.04
C LEU A 44 9.73 16.30 9.20
N PHE A 45 8.50 16.65 9.60
CA PHE A 45 7.45 15.65 9.88
C PHE A 45 6.42 15.46 8.75
N LEU A 46 6.51 16.20 7.64
CA LEU A 46 5.67 15.95 6.46
C LEU A 46 6.34 14.93 5.52
N SER A 47 6.49 13.69 5.97
CA SER A 47 6.88 12.59 5.08
C SER A 47 5.64 12.05 4.35
N SER A 48 5.79 11.86 3.04
CA SER A 48 4.75 11.58 2.05
C SER A 48 3.93 10.31 2.33
N ILE A 49 2.60 10.45 2.35
CA ILE A 49 1.65 9.32 2.26
C ILE A 49 1.48 8.96 0.78
N SER A 50 2.10 7.85 0.35
CA SER A 50 1.81 7.22 -0.94
C SER A 50 0.63 6.26 -0.74
N TRP A 51 -0.42 6.40 -1.57
CA TRP A 51 -1.61 5.56 -1.52
C TRP A 51 -1.38 4.34 -2.40
N SER A 52 -1.31 3.18 -1.76
CA SER A 52 -1.26 1.88 -2.43
C SER A 52 -2.60 1.19 -2.28
N ASP A 53 -3.33 0.97 -3.37
CA ASP A 53 -4.62 0.29 -3.28
C ASP A 53 -4.88 -0.63 -4.48
N CYS A 54 -5.84 -1.54 -4.27
CA CYS A 54 -6.39 -2.40 -5.30
C CYS A 54 -7.80 -1.91 -5.62
N ASP A 55 -8.14 -1.91 -6.91
CA ASP A 55 -9.48 -1.56 -7.38
C ASP A 55 -9.78 -2.25 -8.70
N GLY A 56 -10.97 -2.85 -8.78
CA GLY A 56 -11.45 -3.59 -9.94
C GLY A 56 -10.52 -4.73 -10.33
N THR A 57 -9.67 -4.53 -11.31
CA THR A 57 -8.90 -5.61 -11.94
C THR A 57 -7.39 -5.41 -11.83
N SER A 58 -6.97 -4.44 -11.01
CA SER A 58 -5.56 -4.15 -10.77
C SER A 58 -5.27 -3.53 -9.42
N CYS A 59 -4.03 -3.72 -8.97
CA CYS A 59 -3.47 -3.07 -7.79
C CYS A 59 -2.29 -2.20 -8.20
N THR A 60 -2.37 -0.88 -7.99
CA THR A 60 -1.34 0.08 -8.41
C THR A 60 -0.60 0.65 -7.19
N GLY A 61 0.71 0.86 -7.35
CA GLY A 61 1.54 1.42 -6.27
C GLY A 61 1.64 0.51 -5.04
N VAL A 62 1.35 -0.78 -5.16
CA VAL A 62 1.32 -1.72 -4.04
C VAL A 62 2.66 -2.37 -3.79
N LYS A 63 2.98 -2.60 -2.52
CA LYS A 63 4.17 -3.36 -2.11
C LYS A 63 3.77 -4.80 -1.83
N VAL A 64 4.69 -5.73 -2.09
CA VAL A 64 4.50 -7.13 -1.70
C VAL A 64 4.79 -7.26 -0.21
N ASN A 65 3.75 -7.50 0.60
CA ASN A 65 3.89 -7.71 2.05
C ASN A 65 4.23 -9.16 2.39
N ARG A 66 3.64 -10.11 1.66
CA ARG A 66 3.86 -11.54 1.90
C ARG A 66 3.88 -12.29 0.59
N LEU A 67 4.86 -13.17 0.46
CA LEU A 67 5.04 -14.04 -0.69
C LEU A 67 5.30 -15.45 -0.16
N PHE A 68 4.44 -16.41 -0.51
CA PHE A 68 4.60 -17.80 -0.09
C PHE A 68 4.16 -18.78 -1.17
N VAL A 69 4.83 -19.93 -1.19
CA VAL A 69 4.59 -21.00 -2.17
C VAL A 69 3.86 -22.14 -1.47
N THR A 70 2.78 -22.63 -2.07
CA THR A 70 1.99 -23.75 -1.54
C THR A 70 2.64 -25.09 -1.89
N THR A 71 2.20 -26.17 -1.26
CA THR A 71 2.68 -27.53 -1.56
C THR A 71 2.42 -27.97 -3.00
N THR A 72 1.40 -27.39 -3.65
CA THR A 72 1.12 -27.58 -5.08
C THR A 72 2.09 -26.82 -6.00
N GLY A 73 2.97 -25.99 -5.44
CA GLY A 73 3.89 -25.15 -6.17
C GLY A 73 3.27 -23.85 -6.71
N ASN A 74 2.02 -23.55 -6.34
CA ASN A 74 1.41 -22.27 -6.68
C ASN A 74 1.95 -21.17 -5.77
N LEU A 75 2.09 -19.98 -6.33
CA LEU A 75 2.53 -18.81 -5.59
C LEU A 75 1.30 -18.02 -5.12
N SER A 76 1.32 -17.58 -3.87
CA SER A 76 0.30 -16.70 -3.30
C SER A 76 0.95 -15.43 -2.77
N ILE A 77 0.38 -14.28 -3.12
CA ILE A 77 0.93 -12.97 -2.81
C ILE A 77 -0.12 -12.15 -2.08
N GLY A 78 0.32 -11.52 -0.98
CA GLY A 78 -0.42 -10.45 -0.31
C GLY A 78 0.32 -9.15 -0.50
N THR A 79 -0.43 -8.11 -0.81
CA THR A 79 0.07 -6.77 -1.07
C THR A 79 -0.23 -5.83 0.10
N SER A 80 0.18 -4.57 -0.02
CA SER A 80 -0.18 -3.51 0.92
C SER A 80 -1.59 -2.93 0.68
N GLY A 81 -2.19 -3.18 -0.48
CA GLY A 81 -3.54 -2.74 -0.83
C GLY A 81 -4.63 -3.69 -0.33
N SER A 82 -5.90 -3.35 -0.57
CA SER A 82 -7.04 -4.20 -0.20
C SER A 82 -7.47 -5.09 -1.38
N GLU A 83 -7.00 -6.34 -1.43
CA GLU A 83 -7.36 -7.29 -2.50
C GLU A 83 -8.86 -7.63 -2.55
N LYS A 84 -9.63 -7.23 -1.53
CA LYS A 84 -11.10 -7.38 -1.50
C LYS A 84 -11.82 -6.44 -2.46
N ASN A 85 -11.16 -5.37 -2.89
CA ASN A 85 -11.71 -4.41 -3.84
C ASN A 85 -11.49 -4.87 -5.29
N LEU A 86 -10.86 -6.04 -5.49
CA LEU A 86 -10.76 -6.63 -6.81
C LEU A 86 -12.08 -7.31 -7.20
N ASP A 87 -12.38 -7.31 -8.50
CA ASP A 87 -13.54 -7.94 -9.13
C ASP A 87 -13.45 -9.48 -9.13
N CYS A 88 -12.34 -10.04 -8.66
CA CYS A 88 -12.09 -11.48 -8.56
C CYS A 88 -12.14 -11.97 -7.12
N ASP A 89 -12.34 -13.29 -6.95
CA ASP A 89 -12.34 -13.93 -5.64
C ASP A 89 -10.90 -14.14 -5.12
N ALA A 90 -10.41 -13.18 -4.32
CA ALA A 90 -9.15 -13.30 -3.58
C ALA A 90 -9.24 -14.29 -2.39
N GLY A 91 -10.42 -14.89 -2.17
CA GLY A 91 -10.73 -15.77 -1.07
C GLY A 91 -10.76 -15.07 0.29
N LYS A 92 -11.10 -15.82 1.35
CA LYS A 92 -11.10 -15.32 2.73
C LYS A 92 -9.73 -14.82 3.21
N SER A 93 -8.66 -15.28 2.57
CA SER A 93 -7.28 -14.95 2.91
C SER A 93 -6.76 -13.70 2.20
N GLY A 94 -7.48 -13.17 1.20
CA GLY A 94 -7.08 -11.96 0.47
C GLY A 94 -5.76 -12.13 -0.30
N TYR A 95 -5.56 -13.28 -0.95
CA TYR A 95 -4.32 -13.55 -1.67
C TYR A 95 -4.56 -13.73 -3.15
N ILE A 96 -3.73 -13.05 -3.94
CA ILE A 96 -3.68 -13.22 -5.39
C ILE A 96 -2.79 -14.41 -5.70
N LYS A 97 -3.24 -15.28 -6.61
CA LYS A 97 -2.55 -16.52 -6.95
C LYS A 97 -1.85 -16.42 -8.29
N LEU A 98 -0.69 -17.03 -8.38
CA LEU A 98 0.00 -17.30 -9.64
C LEU A 98 0.18 -18.81 -9.76
N GLU A 99 -0.40 -19.37 -10.82
CA GLU A 99 -0.36 -20.80 -11.10
C GLU A 99 1.00 -21.21 -11.63
N ARG A 100 1.54 -22.33 -11.12
CA ARG A 100 2.85 -22.85 -11.53
C ARG A 100 2.95 -23.12 -13.03
N ASP A 101 1.84 -23.51 -13.64
CA ASP A 101 1.77 -23.90 -15.05
C ASP A 101 1.66 -22.69 -16.00
N ALA A 102 1.68 -21.45 -15.48
CA ALA A 102 1.66 -20.25 -16.30
C ALA A 102 2.97 -20.12 -17.11
N PRO A 103 2.90 -19.71 -18.41
CA PRO A 103 4.06 -19.69 -19.31
C PRO A 103 5.19 -18.74 -18.86
N ASN A 104 4.91 -17.81 -17.93
CA ASN A 104 5.86 -16.84 -17.40
C ASN A 104 6.03 -16.91 -15.87
N PHE A 105 5.75 -18.07 -15.26
CA PHE A 105 5.79 -18.23 -13.81
C PHE A 105 7.13 -17.77 -13.20
N ASN A 106 8.25 -18.25 -13.75
CA ASN A 106 9.58 -17.98 -13.21
C ASN A 106 9.97 -16.50 -13.31
N GLN A 107 9.59 -15.84 -14.40
CA GLN A 107 9.86 -14.42 -14.65
C GLN A 107 9.05 -13.56 -13.67
N ILE A 108 7.76 -13.85 -13.53
CA ILE A 108 6.87 -13.12 -12.61
C ILE A 108 7.31 -13.35 -11.17
N TYR A 109 7.62 -14.60 -10.78
CA TYR A 109 8.13 -14.93 -9.46
C TYR A 109 9.41 -14.16 -9.12
N SER A 110 10.37 -14.12 -10.05
CA SER A 110 11.64 -13.42 -9.85
C SER A 110 11.43 -11.91 -9.68
N LEU A 111 10.54 -11.32 -10.48
CA LEU A 111 10.19 -9.90 -10.37
C LEU A 111 9.52 -9.57 -9.02
N LEU A 112 8.56 -10.38 -8.61
CA LEU A 112 7.87 -10.23 -7.33
C LEU A 112 8.82 -10.39 -6.14
N LEU A 113 9.74 -11.36 -6.20
CA LEU A 113 10.74 -11.58 -5.17
C LEU A 113 11.71 -10.39 -5.09
N ALA A 114 12.19 -9.91 -6.24
CA ALA A 114 13.06 -8.73 -6.29
C ALA A 114 12.37 -7.50 -5.70
N ALA A 115 11.10 -7.26 -6.06
CA ALA A 115 10.32 -6.15 -5.53
C ALA A 115 10.04 -6.28 -4.02
N HIS A 116 9.77 -7.50 -3.53
CA HIS A 116 9.61 -7.77 -2.10
C HIS A 116 10.89 -7.45 -1.32
N THR A 117 12.06 -7.89 -1.82
CA THR A 117 13.34 -7.65 -1.14
C THR A 117 13.85 -6.21 -1.25
N SER A 118 13.40 -5.46 -2.26
CA SER A 118 13.80 -4.06 -2.47
C SER A 118 12.76 -3.05 -1.98
N GLU A 119 11.65 -3.52 -1.39
CA GLU A 119 10.52 -2.72 -0.93
C GLU A 119 9.95 -1.76 -1.99
N LYS A 120 10.07 -2.15 -3.26
CA LYS A 120 9.59 -1.39 -4.42
C LYS A 120 8.10 -1.60 -4.63
N THR A 121 7.46 -0.57 -5.16
CA THR A 121 6.05 -0.61 -5.54
C THR A 121 5.88 -1.30 -6.89
N LEU A 122 4.77 -2.01 -7.02
CA LEU A 122 4.40 -2.77 -8.20
C LEU A 122 3.00 -2.36 -8.65
N TRP A 123 2.76 -2.61 -9.93
CA TRP A 123 1.45 -2.70 -10.52
C TRP A 123 1.14 -4.15 -10.87
N VAL A 124 0.12 -4.71 -10.23
CA VAL A 124 -0.34 -6.09 -10.45
C VAL A 124 -1.66 -6.05 -11.21
N ARG A 125 -1.75 -6.78 -12.32
CA ARG A 125 -2.99 -6.98 -13.06
C ARG A 125 -3.52 -8.38 -12.80
N THR A 126 -4.81 -8.48 -12.49
CA THR A 126 -5.51 -9.76 -12.34
C THR A 126 -6.49 -10.00 -13.48
N TYR A 127 -6.96 -11.24 -13.59
CA TYR A 127 -8.10 -11.57 -14.44
C TYR A 127 -9.40 -10.99 -13.87
N ASP A 128 -10.31 -10.67 -14.78
CA ASP A 128 -11.63 -10.13 -14.49
C ASP A 128 -12.64 -11.29 -14.28
N GLY A 129 -13.57 -11.14 -13.31
CA GLY A 129 -14.72 -12.04 -13.11
C GLY A 129 -14.71 -12.86 -11.81
N ASP A 130 -15.80 -13.59 -11.55
CA ASP A 130 -16.10 -14.29 -10.28
C ASP A 130 -15.18 -15.48 -9.92
N GLY A 131 -14.08 -15.67 -10.65
CA GLY A 131 -13.12 -16.74 -10.43
C GLY A 131 -12.04 -16.40 -9.39
N PRO A 132 -11.13 -17.35 -9.09
CA PRO A 132 -10.00 -17.06 -8.21
C PRO A 132 -9.13 -15.96 -8.81
N CYS A 133 -8.68 -15.01 -7.99
CA CYS A 133 -7.78 -13.95 -8.45
C CYS A 133 -6.45 -14.54 -8.95
N LYS A 134 -6.27 -14.54 -10.27
CA LYS A 134 -5.05 -14.97 -10.95
C LYS A 134 -4.28 -13.78 -11.48
N ILE A 135 -2.96 -13.79 -11.35
CA ILE A 135 -2.08 -12.77 -11.93
C ILE A 135 -2.01 -12.95 -13.44
N LEU A 136 -2.23 -11.85 -14.17
CA LEU A 136 -2.09 -11.79 -15.62
C LEU A 136 -0.70 -11.25 -16.00
N TYR A 137 -0.28 -10.14 -15.38
CA TYR A 137 1.08 -9.63 -15.45
C TYR A 137 1.41 -8.75 -14.23
N VAL A 138 2.70 -8.45 -14.07
CA VAL A 138 3.21 -7.56 -13.02
C VAL A 138 4.21 -6.60 -13.65
N VAL A 139 4.15 -5.33 -13.25
CA VAL A 139 5.09 -4.28 -13.64
C VAL A 139 5.72 -3.71 -12.37
N SER A 140 7.03 -3.51 -12.39
CA SER A 140 7.71 -2.78 -11.31
C SER A 140 7.84 -1.32 -11.71
N ASP A 141 7.28 -0.44 -10.89
CA ASP A 141 7.48 1.00 -11.03
C ASP A 141 8.83 1.37 -10.37
N LEU A 142 9.68 2.09 -11.11
CA LEU A 142 11.06 2.42 -10.73
C LEU A 142 11.14 3.45 -9.60
#